data_AF-A0A962W3Z5-F1
#
_entry.id   AF-A0A962W3Z5-F1
#
_cell.length_a   1.000
_cell.length_b   1.000
_cell.length_c   1.000
_cell.angle_alpha   90.00
_cell.angle_beta   90.00
_cell.angle_gamma   90.00
#
_symmetry.space_group_name_H-M   'P 1'
#
loop_
_entity.id
_entity.type
_entity.pdbx_description
1 polymer ?
#
loop_
_entity_poly.entity_id
_entity_poly.type
_entity_poly.pdbx_seq_one_letter_code
_entity_poly.pdbx_strand_id
1 'polypeptide(L)'
;RYAHKIPFLVKLNHNELLTYPNEFDQTLFASVDQAFDMGAVAVGATIYFGAPESRRQIIEISEAFARAHELGMVTVLWAYLRNNAFKKDGVDYHEAADLTGQANHLAVTIEADIVKQKQATCNGGYKAIGFGKTHPRVYDELTSDHPIDLVRYQVANCYMGRIGMINSGGPSGQDDLHQAVRTAVINKRAGGMGLISGRKAFQKPMEDGVRLLNAIQDVYLSDQVGIA
;
A
#
# COMPACT_ATOMS: atom_id res chain seq x y z
N ARG A 1 -7.95 15.15 24.12
CA ARG A 1 -6.55 14.93 24.55
C ARG A 1 -5.55 15.00 23.39
N TYR A 2 -5.78 14.28 22.27
CA TYR A 2 -4.85 14.23 21.13
C TYR A 2 -5.32 14.94 19.86
N ALA A 3 -6.57 15.41 19.82
CA ALA A 3 -7.08 16.25 18.75
C ALA A 3 -6.13 17.44 18.50
N HIS A 4 -5.81 17.69 17.23
CA HIS A 4 -4.87 18.71 16.75
C HIS A 4 -3.40 18.58 17.22
N LYS A 5 -3.04 17.53 17.96
CA LYS A 5 -1.64 17.22 18.31
C LYS A 5 -1.05 16.12 17.43
N ILE A 6 -1.89 15.19 17.01
CA ILE A 6 -1.52 14.11 16.11
C ILE A 6 -2.39 14.29 14.86
N PRO A 7 -1.81 14.57 13.68
CA PRO A 7 -2.57 14.59 12.45
C PRO A 7 -3.20 13.21 12.24
N PHE A 8 -4.47 13.18 11.85
CA PHE A 8 -5.16 11.93 11.60
C PHE A 8 -5.69 11.85 10.18
N LEU A 9 -5.74 10.62 9.70
CA LEU A 9 -6.27 10.22 8.41
C LEU A 9 -7.56 9.44 8.64
N VAL A 10 -8.63 9.80 7.95
CA VAL A 10 -9.91 9.06 8.01
C VAL A 10 -9.95 8.01 6.91
N LYS A 11 -10.20 6.75 7.29
CA LYS A 11 -10.39 5.66 6.34
C LYS A 11 -11.85 5.63 5.88
N LEU A 12 -12.11 6.05 4.64
CA LEU A 12 -13.47 6.25 4.11
C LEU A 12 -14.24 4.94 3.88
N ASN A 13 -13.54 3.88 3.49
CA ASN A 13 -14.13 2.57 3.21
C ASN A 13 -13.44 1.43 3.95
N HIS A 14 -14.16 0.33 4.14
CA HIS A 14 -13.58 -0.95 4.56
C HIS A 14 -14.41 -2.11 4.02
N ASN A 15 -13.88 -3.34 4.14
CA ASN A 15 -14.70 -4.53 3.92
C ASN A 15 -15.57 -4.70 5.16
N GLU A 16 -16.85 -5.00 5.00
CA GLU A 16 -17.67 -5.47 6.10
C GLU A 16 -17.47 -7.00 6.17
N LEU A 17 -16.95 -7.48 7.31
CA LEU A 17 -16.58 -8.88 7.47
C LEU A 17 -17.78 -9.74 7.92
N LEU A 18 -19.00 -9.23 7.79
CA LEU A 18 -20.24 -9.84 8.24
C LEU A 18 -21.06 -10.38 7.04
N THR A 19 -20.38 -10.80 5.98
CA THR A 19 -20.97 -11.46 4.81
C THR A 19 -20.41 -12.86 4.62
N TYR A 20 -21.30 -13.81 4.27
CA TYR A 20 -20.95 -15.19 3.97
C TYR A 20 -21.63 -15.67 2.68
N PRO A 21 -20.87 -16.17 1.68
CA PRO A 21 -19.41 -16.32 1.67
C PRO A 21 -18.69 -14.97 1.67
N ASN A 22 -17.45 -14.92 2.14
CA ASN A 22 -16.66 -13.68 2.15
C ASN A 22 -16.49 -13.12 0.73
N GLU A 23 -16.73 -11.83 0.57
CA GLU A 23 -16.50 -11.11 -0.68
C GLU A 23 -15.36 -10.09 -0.53
N PHE A 24 -14.73 -9.75 -1.64
CA PHE A 24 -13.68 -8.72 -1.70
C PHE A 24 -14.28 -7.39 -2.16
N ASP A 25 -15.27 -6.92 -1.42
CA ASP A 25 -15.88 -5.62 -1.68
C ASP A 25 -15.48 -4.56 -0.64
N GLN A 26 -15.40 -3.31 -1.06
CA GLN A 26 -15.16 -2.16 -0.20
C GLN A 26 -16.39 -1.26 -0.23
N THR A 27 -16.94 -0.99 0.95
CA THR A 27 -18.09 -0.12 1.13
C THR A 27 -17.65 1.18 1.76
N LEU A 28 -18.11 2.32 1.22
CA LEU A 28 -17.93 3.63 1.83
C LEU A 28 -18.79 3.73 3.10
N PHE A 29 -18.16 4.10 4.22
CA PHE A 29 -18.81 4.30 5.52
C PHE A 29 -18.74 5.75 6.00
N ALA A 30 -17.93 6.58 5.34
CA ALA A 30 -17.80 8.01 5.62
C ALA A 30 -17.63 8.78 4.31
N SER A 31 -18.09 10.03 4.29
CA SER A 31 -17.80 10.97 3.21
C SER A 31 -16.52 11.77 3.48
N VAL A 32 -16.00 12.40 2.43
CA VAL A 32 -14.86 13.31 2.53
C VAL A 32 -15.22 14.53 3.38
N ASP A 33 -16.39 15.12 3.17
CA ASP A 33 -16.85 16.28 3.93
C ASP A 33 -16.95 15.98 5.43
N GLN A 34 -17.44 14.79 5.80
CA GLN A 34 -17.44 14.35 7.20
C GLN A 34 -16.01 14.27 7.78
N ALA A 35 -15.06 13.74 7.01
CA ALA A 35 -13.66 13.68 7.44
C ALA A 35 -13.05 15.08 7.60
N PHE A 36 -13.36 15.99 6.68
CA PHE A 36 -12.94 17.39 6.73
C PHE A 36 -13.50 18.12 7.95
N ASP A 37 -14.81 18.01 8.20
CA ASP A 37 -15.50 18.63 9.33
C ASP A 37 -14.96 18.14 10.69
N MET A 38 -14.46 16.91 10.75
CA MET A 38 -13.77 16.36 11.93
C MET A 38 -12.35 16.91 12.13
N GLY A 39 -11.82 17.66 11.17
CA GLY A 39 -10.46 18.19 11.18
C GLY A 39 -9.39 17.19 10.73
N ALA A 40 -9.75 16.20 9.90
CA ALA A 40 -8.77 15.28 9.31
C ALA A 40 -7.86 16.04 8.35
N VAL A 41 -6.58 15.69 8.32
CA VAL A 41 -5.64 16.25 7.33
C VAL A 41 -5.56 15.43 6.05
N ALA A 42 -6.11 14.21 6.10
CA ALA A 42 -6.05 13.25 5.03
C ALA A 42 -7.25 12.31 5.05
N VAL A 43 -7.59 11.79 3.88
CA VAL A 43 -8.49 10.65 3.73
C VAL A 43 -7.74 9.46 3.15
N GLY A 44 -8.21 8.27 3.45
CA GLY A 44 -7.70 7.06 2.84
C GLY A 44 -8.77 6.09 2.42
N ALA A 45 -8.47 5.35 1.37
CA ALA A 45 -9.36 4.34 0.82
C ALA A 45 -8.59 3.06 0.51
N THR A 46 -9.32 1.98 0.28
CA THR A 46 -8.80 0.73 -0.26
C THR A 46 -9.50 0.46 -1.57
N ILE A 47 -8.75 -0.02 -2.55
CA ILE A 47 -9.30 -0.70 -3.71
C ILE A 47 -8.73 -2.11 -3.73
N TYR A 48 -9.60 -3.07 -4.01
CA TYR A 48 -9.24 -4.47 -4.22
C TYR A 48 -9.14 -4.76 -5.72
N PHE A 49 -7.99 -4.42 -6.30
CA PHE A 49 -7.71 -4.65 -7.72
C PHE A 49 -7.74 -6.15 -8.05
N GLY A 50 -8.49 -6.50 -9.10
CA GLY A 50 -8.73 -7.89 -9.49
C GLY A 50 -9.99 -8.50 -8.90
N ALA A 51 -10.66 -7.84 -7.93
CA ALA A 51 -11.98 -8.27 -7.47
C ALA A 51 -13.06 -7.90 -8.51
N PRO A 52 -14.19 -8.63 -8.56
CA PRO A 52 -15.31 -8.29 -9.46
C PRO A 52 -15.76 -6.84 -9.32
N GLU A 53 -15.85 -6.35 -8.08
CA GLU A 53 -16.31 -5.00 -7.74
C GLU A 53 -15.25 -3.90 -7.91
N SER A 54 -14.02 -4.26 -8.33
CA SER A 54 -12.91 -3.30 -8.41
C SER A 54 -13.21 -2.09 -9.29
N ARG A 55 -13.97 -2.26 -10.38
CA ARG A 55 -14.35 -1.14 -11.26
C ARG A 55 -15.21 -0.10 -10.55
N ARG A 56 -16.17 -0.54 -9.73
CA ARG A 56 -17.02 0.34 -8.93
C ARG A 56 -16.19 1.09 -7.89
N GLN A 57 -15.35 0.36 -7.15
CA GLN A 57 -14.45 0.92 -6.15
C GLN A 57 -13.51 1.98 -6.75
N ILE A 58 -12.98 1.76 -7.97
CA ILE A 58 -12.16 2.75 -8.67
C ILE A 58 -12.94 4.06 -8.90
N ILE A 59 -14.19 3.98 -9.35
CA ILE A 59 -15.01 5.17 -9.64
C ILE A 59 -15.32 5.92 -8.34
N GLU A 60 -15.84 5.21 -7.33
CA GLU A 60 -16.18 5.77 -6.01
C GLU A 60 -14.97 6.49 -5.37
N ILE A 61 -13.79 5.88 -5.44
CA ILE A 61 -12.58 6.45 -4.85
C ILE A 61 -11.99 7.58 -5.69
N SER A 62 -12.13 7.53 -7.02
CA SER A 62 -11.75 8.67 -7.88
C SER A 62 -12.55 9.93 -7.52
N GLU A 63 -13.86 9.79 -7.35
CA GLU A 63 -14.75 10.89 -6.95
C GLU A 63 -14.41 11.41 -5.55
N ALA A 64 -14.17 10.50 -4.59
CA ALA A 64 -13.78 10.89 -3.24
C ALA A 64 -12.41 11.60 -3.21
N PHE A 65 -11.44 11.15 -4.01
CA PHE A 65 -10.10 11.76 -4.02
C PHE A 65 -10.13 13.14 -4.69
N ALA A 66 -10.87 13.30 -5.78
CA ALA A 66 -11.12 14.62 -6.37
C ALA A 66 -11.74 15.59 -5.35
N ARG A 67 -12.76 15.14 -4.60
CA ARG A 67 -13.37 15.96 -3.54
C ARG A 67 -12.40 16.29 -2.40
N ALA A 68 -11.53 15.35 -2.01
CA ALA A 68 -10.52 15.59 -0.99
C ALA A 68 -9.52 16.65 -1.43
N HIS A 69 -9.12 16.65 -2.70
CA HIS A 69 -8.23 17.66 -3.28
C HIS A 69 -8.89 19.05 -3.36
N GLU A 70 -10.18 19.15 -3.68
CA GLU A 70 -10.93 20.42 -3.61
C GLU A 70 -10.91 21.05 -2.20
N LEU A 71 -10.85 20.21 -1.16
CA LEU A 71 -10.79 20.61 0.24
C LEU A 71 -9.35 20.74 0.78
N GLY A 72 -8.33 20.51 -0.05
CA GLY A 72 -6.93 20.59 0.32
C GLY A 72 -6.44 19.46 1.24
N MET A 73 -7.09 18.30 1.21
CA MET A 73 -6.75 17.12 2.01
C MET A 73 -5.83 16.16 1.23
N VAL A 74 -4.92 15.49 1.95
CA VAL A 74 -4.07 14.44 1.37
C VAL A 74 -4.87 13.16 1.13
N THR A 75 -4.61 12.47 0.03
CA THR A 75 -5.27 11.20 -0.33
C THR A 75 -4.32 10.01 -0.22
N VAL A 76 -4.75 8.93 0.45
CA VAL A 76 -3.93 7.73 0.64
C VAL A 76 -4.66 6.47 0.18
N LEU A 77 -4.13 5.78 -0.82
CA LEU A 77 -4.77 4.58 -1.38
C LEU A 77 -4.03 3.30 -1.02
N TRP A 78 -4.75 2.39 -0.36
CA TRP A 78 -4.35 1.00 -0.22
C TRP A 78 -4.69 0.27 -1.53
N ALA A 79 -3.68 0.08 -2.38
CA ALA A 79 -3.85 -0.46 -3.73
C ALA A 79 -3.68 -1.99 -3.77
N TYR A 80 -4.50 -2.75 -3.06
CA TYR A 80 -4.23 -4.18 -2.90
C TYR A 80 -4.82 -5.05 -4.00
N LEU A 81 -4.08 -6.09 -4.38
CA LEU A 81 -4.60 -7.15 -5.22
C LEU A 81 -5.54 -8.07 -4.42
N ARG A 82 -6.65 -8.48 -5.01
CA ARG A 82 -7.56 -9.53 -4.50
C ARG A 82 -8.19 -10.29 -5.66
N ASN A 83 -7.68 -11.48 -5.92
CA ASN A 83 -8.34 -12.43 -6.81
C ASN A 83 -7.81 -13.84 -6.53
N ASN A 84 -8.71 -14.81 -6.30
CA ASN A 84 -8.28 -16.19 -6.03
C ASN A 84 -7.46 -16.81 -7.17
N ALA A 85 -7.69 -16.38 -8.42
CA ALA A 85 -6.93 -16.81 -9.60
C ALA A 85 -5.47 -16.33 -9.59
N PHE A 86 -5.10 -15.40 -8.70
CA PHE A 86 -3.70 -14.98 -8.55
C PHE A 86 -2.88 -15.98 -7.74
N LYS A 87 -3.51 -17.04 -7.21
CA LYS A 87 -2.82 -18.24 -6.77
C LYS A 87 -2.83 -19.25 -7.92
N LYS A 88 -1.65 -19.62 -8.41
CA LYS A 88 -1.52 -20.54 -9.53
C LYS A 88 -0.34 -21.48 -9.29
N ASP A 89 -0.57 -22.77 -9.51
CA ASP A 89 0.44 -23.82 -9.38
C ASP A 89 1.20 -23.80 -8.03
N GLY A 90 0.49 -23.50 -6.95
CA GLY A 90 1.05 -23.43 -5.59
C GLY A 90 1.76 -22.12 -5.24
N VAL A 91 1.87 -21.17 -6.17
CA VAL A 91 2.49 -19.85 -5.96
C VAL A 91 1.43 -18.76 -5.80
N ASP A 92 1.61 -17.88 -4.82
CA ASP A 92 0.75 -16.72 -4.60
C ASP A 92 1.37 -15.46 -5.24
N TYR A 93 0.73 -14.93 -6.29
CA TYR A 93 1.19 -13.76 -7.03
C TYR A 93 0.55 -12.45 -6.57
N HIS A 94 -0.18 -12.41 -5.44
CA HIS A 94 -0.76 -11.16 -4.91
C HIS A 94 0.30 -10.11 -4.52
N GLU A 95 1.56 -10.51 -4.41
CA GLU A 95 2.72 -9.66 -4.10
C GLU A 95 3.72 -9.59 -5.27
N ALA A 96 3.30 -9.99 -6.48
CA ALA A 96 4.15 -9.91 -7.65
C ALA A 96 4.40 -8.43 -8.02
N ALA A 97 5.67 -8.07 -8.25
CA ALA A 97 6.08 -6.70 -8.57
C ALA A 97 5.38 -6.13 -9.81
N ASP A 98 5.20 -6.96 -10.86
CA ASP A 98 4.50 -6.56 -12.08
C ASP A 98 3.01 -6.26 -11.86
N LEU A 99 2.30 -7.11 -11.10
CA LEU A 99 0.88 -6.91 -10.80
C LEU A 99 0.63 -5.76 -9.82
N THR A 100 1.41 -5.72 -8.73
CA THR A 100 1.29 -4.67 -7.72
C THR A 100 1.74 -3.32 -8.27
N GLY A 101 2.73 -3.30 -9.16
CA GLY A 101 3.12 -2.12 -9.92
C GLY A 101 1.97 -1.56 -10.75
N GLN A 102 1.22 -2.41 -11.48
CA GLN A 102 0.05 -1.93 -12.21
C GLN A 102 -1.03 -1.36 -11.28
N ALA A 103 -1.31 -2.00 -10.14
CA ALA A 103 -2.25 -1.47 -9.16
C ALA A 103 -1.80 -0.11 -8.60
N ASN A 104 -0.49 0.07 -8.38
CA ASN A 104 0.08 1.35 -8.00
C ASN A 104 -0.08 2.41 -9.09
N HIS A 105 0.13 2.04 -10.36
CA HIS A 105 -0.06 2.96 -11.49
C HIS A 105 -1.52 3.43 -11.60
N LEU A 106 -2.49 2.53 -11.39
CA LEU A 106 -3.90 2.90 -11.35
C LEU A 106 -4.20 3.81 -10.16
N ALA A 107 -3.59 3.55 -9.00
CA ALA A 107 -3.73 4.40 -7.83
C ALA A 107 -3.26 5.84 -8.07
N VAL A 108 -2.10 6.03 -8.72
CA VAL A 108 -1.62 7.38 -9.05
C VAL A 108 -2.44 8.06 -10.14
N THR A 109 -3.08 7.27 -11.02
CA THR A 109 -3.96 7.79 -12.08
C THR A 109 -5.23 8.40 -11.51
N ILE A 110 -5.71 7.89 -10.38
CA ILE A 110 -6.90 8.41 -9.68
C ILE A 110 -6.53 9.34 -8.52
N GLU A 111 -5.41 10.03 -8.68
CA GLU A 111 -4.94 11.11 -7.82
C GLU A 111 -4.63 10.70 -6.37
N ALA A 112 -4.11 9.49 -6.11
CA ALA A 112 -3.52 9.22 -4.81
C ALA A 112 -2.26 10.07 -4.60
N ASP A 113 -2.10 10.73 -3.45
CA ASP A 113 -0.84 11.37 -3.04
C ASP A 113 0.15 10.36 -2.44
N ILE A 114 -0.39 9.36 -1.75
CA ILE A 114 0.38 8.24 -1.19
C ILE A 114 -0.29 6.91 -1.55
N VAL A 115 0.46 6.05 -2.20
CA VAL A 115 0.08 4.65 -2.46
C VAL A 115 0.66 3.76 -1.38
N LYS A 116 -0.21 3.02 -0.71
CA LYS A 116 0.18 1.94 0.19
C LYS A 116 0.03 0.59 -0.51
N GLN A 117 1.14 -0.12 -0.59
CA GLN A 117 1.21 -1.44 -1.21
C GLN A 117 1.87 -2.47 -0.30
N LYS A 118 1.57 -3.75 -0.49
CA LYS A 118 2.37 -4.83 0.12
C LYS A 118 3.78 -4.84 -0.49
N GLN A 119 4.79 -5.19 0.29
CA GLN A 119 6.13 -5.34 -0.24
C GLN A 119 6.12 -6.47 -1.29
N ALA A 120 6.67 -6.20 -2.48
CA ALA A 120 6.80 -7.24 -3.49
C ALA A 120 7.78 -8.32 -3.02
N THR A 121 7.39 -9.58 -3.15
CA THR A 121 8.18 -10.77 -2.76
C THR A 121 8.48 -11.70 -3.93
N CYS A 122 7.81 -11.49 -5.06
CA CYS A 122 8.02 -12.23 -6.30
C CYS A 122 7.76 -11.32 -7.51
N ASN A 123 7.83 -11.89 -8.71
CA ASN A 123 7.50 -11.22 -9.96
C ASN A 123 6.85 -12.21 -10.94
N GLY A 124 6.45 -11.73 -12.12
CA GLY A 124 5.97 -12.59 -13.20
C GLY A 124 4.51 -13.02 -13.06
N GLY A 125 3.71 -12.31 -12.26
CA GLY A 125 2.30 -12.63 -12.09
C GLY A 125 1.52 -12.56 -13.40
N TYR A 126 1.82 -11.60 -14.29
CA TYR A 126 1.16 -11.54 -15.60
C TYR A 126 1.47 -12.76 -16.47
N LYS A 127 2.75 -13.18 -16.52
CA LYS A 127 3.20 -14.37 -17.27
C LYS A 127 2.57 -15.64 -16.70
N ALA A 128 2.59 -15.79 -15.38
CA ALA A 128 2.08 -16.97 -14.70
C ALA A 128 0.57 -17.12 -14.89
N ILE A 129 -0.20 -16.08 -14.57
CA ILE A 129 -1.67 -16.14 -14.58
C ILE A 129 -2.21 -16.13 -16.02
N GLY A 130 -1.60 -15.36 -16.92
CA GLY A 130 -1.98 -15.28 -18.34
C GLY A 130 -3.06 -14.24 -18.63
N PHE A 131 -2.95 -13.04 -18.03
CA PHE A 131 -3.86 -11.92 -18.27
C PHE A 131 -3.08 -10.60 -18.43
N GLY A 132 -3.78 -9.50 -18.73
CA GLY A 132 -3.18 -8.19 -18.82
C GLY A 132 -2.13 -8.07 -19.93
N LYS A 133 -1.21 -7.12 -19.78
CA LYS A 133 -0.11 -6.86 -20.73
C LYS A 133 1.16 -6.54 -19.95
N THR A 134 2.27 -7.10 -20.39
CA THR A 134 3.61 -6.89 -19.83
C THR A 134 4.64 -6.99 -20.96
N HIS A 135 5.79 -6.34 -20.80
CA HIS A 135 6.87 -6.36 -21.78
C HIS A 135 8.00 -7.29 -21.30
N PRO A 136 8.70 -8.06 -22.17
CA PRO A 136 9.80 -8.93 -21.76
C PRO A 136 10.87 -8.23 -20.90
N ARG A 137 11.22 -6.99 -21.26
CA ARG A 137 12.16 -6.13 -20.52
C ARG A 137 11.83 -5.94 -19.04
N VAL A 138 10.56 -6.07 -18.62
CA VAL A 138 10.21 -6.05 -17.19
C VAL A 138 11.00 -7.10 -16.42
N TYR A 139 11.24 -8.26 -17.03
CA TYR A 139 11.85 -9.42 -16.40
C TYR A 139 13.34 -9.56 -16.73
N ASP A 140 13.76 -9.04 -17.88
CA ASP A 140 15.12 -9.26 -18.39
C ASP A 140 16.04 -8.04 -18.14
N GLU A 141 15.49 -6.83 -17.93
CA GLU A 141 16.27 -5.58 -17.83
C GLU A 141 15.86 -4.67 -16.67
N LEU A 142 14.56 -4.52 -16.41
CA LEU A 142 14.03 -3.46 -15.54
C LEU A 142 13.91 -3.85 -14.07
N THR A 143 14.02 -5.13 -13.74
CA THR A 143 13.99 -5.63 -12.36
C THR A 143 14.76 -6.95 -12.26
N SER A 144 14.97 -7.42 -11.03
CA SER A 144 15.58 -8.71 -10.72
C SER A 144 14.86 -9.36 -9.53
N ASP A 145 15.28 -10.55 -9.12
CA ASP A 145 14.76 -11.20 -7.92
C ASP A 145 15.26 -10.54 -6.61
N HIS A 146 16.14 -9.54 -6.70
CA HIS A 146 16.60 -8.82 -5.53
C HIS A 146 15.44 -8.00 -4.92
N PRO A 147 15.16 -8.11 -3.60
CA PRO A 147 13.99 -7.48 -2.98
C PRO A 147 13.90 -5.96 -3.19
N ILE A 148 15.05 -5.27 -3.24
CA ILE A 148 15.10 -3.83 -3.52
C ILE A 148 14.64 -3.55 -4.96
N ASP A 149 15.00 -4.39 -5.92
CA ASP A 149 14.66 -4.18 -7.34
C ASP A 149 13.17 -4.43 -7.59
N LEU A 150 12.60 -5.43 -6.92
CA LEU A 150 11.16 -5.72 -6.95
C LEU A 150 10.35 -4.53 -6.40
N VAL A 151 10.75 -3.99 -5.26
CA VAL A 151 10.09 -2.82 -4.66
C VAL A 151 10.37 -1.56 -5.47
N ARG A 152 11.56 -1.40 -6.07
CA ARG A 152 11.87 -0.27 -6.95
C ARG A 152 10.98 -0.28 -8.18
N TYR A 153 10.64 -1.46 -8.71
CA TYR A 153 9.66 -1.57 -9.78
C TYR A 153 8.27 -1.11 -9.34
N GLN A 154 7.85 -1.40 -8.09
CA GLN A 154 6.61 -0.83 -7.54
C GLN A 154 6.66 0.71 -7.47
N VAL A 155 7.78 1.29 -7.01
CA VAL A 155 8.01 2.75 -6.92
C VAL A 155 8.02 3.41 -8.30
N ALA A 156 8.62 2.75 -9.30
CA ALA A 156 8.66 3.26 -10.67
C ALA A 156 7.24 3.49 -11.24
N ASN A 157 6.30 2.62 -10.88
CA ASN A 157 4.89 2.74 -11.25
C ASN A 157 4.14 3.85 -10.50
N CYS A 158 4.74 4.43 -9.46
CA CYS A 158 4.28 5.65 -8.79
C CYS A 158 4.93 6.91 -9.39
N TYR A 159 5.05 6.97 -10.71
CA TYR A 159 5.76 8.03 -11.45
C TYR A 159 7.19 8.26 -10.94
N MET A 160 7.98 7.18 -10.87
CA MET A 160 9.36 7.21 -10.37
C MET A 160 9.47 7.79 -8.95
N GLY A 161 8.47 7.53 -8.10
CA GLY A 161 8.42 8.00 -6.71
C GLY A 161 7.92 9.44 -6.55
N ARG A 162 7.49 10.13 -7.61
CA ARG A 162 6.86 11.45 -7.51
C ARG A 162 5.59 11.40 -6.66
N ILE A 163 4.83 10.32 -6.81
CA ILE A 163 3.76 9.98 -5.88
C ILE A 163 4.33 9.02 -4.85
N GLY A 164 4.04 9.30 -3.58
CA GLY A 164 4.64 8.56 -2.50
C GLY A 164 4.24 7.10 -2.46
N MET A 165 5.21 6.20 -2.32
CA MET A 165 4.91 4.79 -2.08
C MET A 165 5.40 4.36 -0.70
N ILE A 166 4.48 3.80 0.08
CA ILE A 166 4.77 3.20 1.38
C ILE A 166 4.46 1.69 1.36
N ASN A 167 5.28 0.90 2.04
CA ASN A 167 4.97 -0.52 2.24
C ASN A 167 4.17 -0.77 3.53
N SER A 168 3.31 -1.81 3.51
CA SER A 168 2.62 -2.26 4.71
C SER A 168 3.59 -2.98 5.67
N GLY A 169 3.37 -2.82 6.97
CA GLY A 169 4.12 -3.58 7.97
C GLY A 169 3.88 -5.09 7.96
N GLY A 170 2.89 -5.64 7.23
CA GLY A 170 2.63 -7.09 7.19
C GLY A 170 1.88 -7.65 8.42
N PRO A 171 1.69 -8.99 8.50
CA PRO A 171 1.09 -9.65 9.67
C PRO A 171 2.01 -9.57 10.89
N SER A 172 1.45 -9.62 12.10
CA SER A 172 2.24 -9.74 13.34
C SER A 172 2.54 -11.20 13.65
N GLY A 173 3.73 -11.47 14.18
CA GLY A 173 4.19 -12.80 14.55
C GLY A 173 5.47 -12.76 15.38
N GLN A 174 6.27 -13.82 15.27
CA GLN A 174 7.61 -13.85 15.83
C GLN A 174 8.53 -12.95 14.99
N ASP A 175 9.48 -12.28 15.64
CA ASP A 175 10.50 -11.42 14.99
C ASP A 175 9.98 -10.14 14.30
N ASP A 176 8.87 -9.58 14.80
CA ASP A 176 8.24 -8.39 14.20
C ASP A 176 9.16 -7.16 14.06
N LEU A 177 10.06 -6.94 15.02
CA LEU A 177 10.98 -5.79 15.00
C LEU A 177 11.95 -5.87 13.83
N HIS A 178 12.65 -7.00 13.70
CA HIS A 178 13.61 -7.21 12.61
C HIS A 178 12.91 -7.20 11.24
N GLN A 179 11.74 -7.83 11.12
CA GLN A 179 10.96 -7.79 9.88
C GLN A 179 10.53 -6.36 9.50
N ALA A 180 10.11 -5.55 10.48
CA ALA A 180 9.74 -4.16 10.24
C ALA A 180 10.95 -3.32 9.78
N VAL A 181 12.11 -3.48 10.43
CA VAL A 181 13.36 -2.80 10.06
C VAL A 181 13.81 -3.23 8.66
N ARG A 182 13.84 -4.53 8.36
CA ARG A 182 14.19 -5.05 7.03
C ARG A 182 13.26 -4.49 5.95
N THR A 183 11.97 -4.45 6.21
CA THR A 183 10.97 -3.90 5.27
C THR A 183 11.22 -2.39 5.04
N ALA A 184 11.50 -1.63 6.09
CA ALA A 184 11.85 -0.21 6.00
C ALA A 184 13.12 0.03 5.20
N VAL A 185 14.17 -0.76 5.43
CA VAL A 185 15.42 -0.65 4.68
C VAL A 185 15.20 -0.91 3.20
N ILE A 186 14.49 -2.00 2.85
CA ILE A 186 14.20 -2.32 1.45
C ILE A 186 13.36 -1.22 0.80
N ASN A 187 12.29 -0.75 1.46
CA ASN A 187 11.44 0.30 0.93
C ASN A 187 12.22 1.60 0.69
N LYS A 188 12.99 2.08 1.68
CA LYS A 188 13.79 3.29 1.55
C LYS A 188 14.84 3.16 0.44
N ARG A 189 15.56 2.03 0.40
CA ARG A 189 16.59 1.75 -0.62
C ARG A 189 16.00 1.71 -2.03
N ALA A 190 14.74 1.29 -2.17
CA ALA A 190 14.01 1.26 -3.43
C ALA A 190 13.46 2.63 -3.87
N GLY A 191 13.58 3.68 -3.04
CA GLY A 191 12.99 5.00 -3.29
C GLY A 191 11.58 5.18 -2.73
N GLY A 192 11.08 4.24 -1.92
CA GLY A 192 9.86 4.42 -1.14
C GLY A 192 10.07 5.35 0.05
N MET A 193 8.98 5.92 0.57
CA MET A 193 9.04 7.04 1.52
C MET A 193 8.52 6.73 2.92
N GLY A 194 8.17 5.47 3.21
CA GLY A 194 7.62 5.15 4.52
C GLY A 194 7.07 3.75 4.67
N LEU A 195 6.75 3.45 5.92
CA LEU A 195 5.97 2.28 6.32
C LEU A 195 4.75 2.73 7.11
N ILE A 196 3.70 1.92 7.04
CA ILE A 196 2.54 2.05 7.91
C ILE A 196 2.34 0.74 8.68
N SER A 197 2.46 0.83 10.00
CA SER A 197 2.39 -0.30 10.92
C SER A 197 1.08 -0.26 11.70
N GLY A 198 0.36 -1.38 11.71
CA GLY A 198 -0.87 -1.57 12.48
C GLY A 198 -0.63 -2.64 13.53
N ARG A 199 -1.11 -3.86 13.25
CA ARG A 199 -1.01 -5.03 14.15
C ARG A 199 0.38 -5.23 14.76
N LYS A 200 1.46 -5.13 13.98
CA LYS A 200 2.84 -5.28 14.48
C LYS A 200 3.21 -4.31 15.61
N ALA A 201 2.66 -3.09 15.61
CA ALA A 201 2.90 -2.12 16.68
C ALA A 201 1.86 -2.21 17.81
N PHE A 202 0.57 -2.34 17.45
CA PHE A 202 -0.53 -2.15 18.39
C PHE A 202 -1.05 -3.44 19.07
N GLN A 203 -0.60 -4.62 18.65
CA GLN A 203 -0.91 -5.90 19.33
C GLN A 203 0.19 -6.34 20.32
N LYS A 204 1.09 -5.41 20.69
CA LYS A 204 2.22 -5.64 21.59
C LYS A 204 2.08 -4.83 22.88
N PRO A 205 2.84 -5.14 23.94
CA PRO A 205 3.04 -4.22 25.05
C PRO A 205 3.44 -2.83 24.53
N MET A 206 3.00 -1.78 25.22
CA MET A 206 3.19 -0.39 24.79
C MET A 206 4.66 -0.07 24.46
N GLU A 207 5.58 -0.47 25.33
CA GLU A 207 7.02 -0.23 25.16
C GLU A 207 7.57 -0.91 23.90
N ASP A 208 7.15 -2.14 23.62
CA ASP A 208 7.56 -2.88 22.42
C ASP A 208 7.01 -2.25 21.13
N GLY A 209 5.76 -1.79 21.17
CA GLY A 209 5.14 -1.06 20.07
C GLY A 209 5.87 0.25 19.76
N VAL A 210 6.19 1.03 20.79
CA VAL A 210 6.96 2.29 20.68
C VAL A 210 8.36 2.01 20.12
N ARG A 211 9.06 1.01 20.67
CA ARG A 211 10.39 0.60 20.19
C ARG A 211 10.37 0.21 18.70
N LEU A 212 9.35 -0.53 18.28
CA LEU A 212 9.18 -0.91 16.87
C LEU A 212 8.95 0.29 15.96
N LEU A 213 8.10 1.25 16.38
CA LEU A 213 7.86 2.47 15.60
C LEU A 213 9.11 3.35 15.49
N ASN A 214 9.84 3.52 16.59
CA ASN A 214 11.11 4.28 16.59
C ASN A 214 12.15 3.62 15.69
N ALA A 215 12.30 2.29 15.74
CA ALA A 215 13.25 1.59 14.86
C ALA A 215 12.92 1.77 13.37
N ILE A 216 11.64 1.83 12.99
CA ILE A 216 11.25 2.18 11.61
C ILE A 216 11.65 3.63 11.29
N GLN A 217 11.38 4.57 12.20
CA GLN A 217 11.73 5.98 12.00
C GLN A 217 13.24 6.17 11.85
N ASP A 218 14.05 5.48 12.66
CA ASP A 218 15.51 5.53 12.61
C ASP A 218 16.04 5.11 11.23
N VAL A 219 15.42 4.12 10.57
CA VAL A 219 15.78 3.74 9.20
C VAL A 219 15.54 4.90 8.23
N TYR A 220 14.41 5.59 8.31
CA TYR A 220 14.09 6.71 7.43
C TYR A 220 14.92 7.96 7.71
N LEU A 221 15.31 8.18 8.97
CA LEU A 221 16.17 9.29 9.39
C LEU A 221 17.67 9.02 9.17
N SER A 222 18.09 7.75 9.02
CA SER A 222 19.51 7.39 8.87
C SER A 222 20.07 7.66 7.48
N ASP A 223 21.11 8.50 7.39
CA ASP A 223 21.86 8.77 6.16
C ASP A 223 22.63 7.55 5.63
N GLN A 224 22.85 6.53 6.47
CA GLN A 224 23.51 5.29 6.07
C GLN A 224 22.61 4.41 5.17
N VAL A 225 21.31 4.66 5.19
CA VAL A 225 20.34 3.98 4.32
C VAL A 225 19.90 4.96 3.23
N GLY A 226 20.73 5.10 2.20
CA GLY A 226 20.42 5.86 0.99
C GLY A 226 19.55 5.10 -0.01
N ILE A 227 19.18 5.74 -1.12
CA ILE A 227 18.61 5.06 -2.29
C ILE A 227 19.73 4.22 -2.93
N ALA A 228 19.41 2.99 -3.34
CA ALA A 228 20.34 2.05 -3.98
C ALA A 228 20.32 2.16 -5.50
#